data_AF-A0A2V6LJ13-F1
#
_entry.id   AF-A0A2V6LJ13-F1
#
_cell.length_a   1.000
_cell.length_b   1.000
_cell.length_c   1.000
_cell.angle_alpha   90.00
_cell.angle_beta   90.00
_cell.angle_gamma   90.00
#
_symmetry.space_group_name_H-M   'P 1'
#
loop_
_entity.id
_entity.type
_entity.pdbx_description
1 polymer ?
#
loop_
_entity_poly.entity_id
_entity_poly.type
_entity_poly.pdbx_seq_one_letter_code
_entity_poly.pdbx_strand_id
1 'polypeptide(L)'
;MTIFLGCGFAAKYREGGGNFSVPLQWMLGLRRLKLDAIWLELLLATDDVTADQARIRHFQSQLRAHGLAGRYCLLYQKPANDVHDFASIDCIGISKRDLLDRLAGPNVLLNLSYSIHPPLLLQFERRIFCDLDPSEIFYWMTKMEMGQSYHDEFWTIGLNVDGDDCQLPKSSLRWKTFYPLVDTKFFAPQPRPRSPKFTTVGQWYWGGAVEVAGEFPDLSKKFAFEPYLNLPARAPEARFELAMNIAAEDSERERLRQLGWRIVDPHRVARTARAYRRYLAGALAEFTAIKGVDVAWHTGWISDRAAAFLASGRPVITEDTGAQNYLPDENGFRFVRSAADAEAAVREVLRDWSRLSKQGRQCAVEVFDSVKNLRRILDF
;
A
#
# COMPACT_ATOMS: atom_id res chain seq x y z
N MET A 1 6.14 -26.58 -4.64
CA MET A 1 5.19 -25.58 -5.12
C MET A 1 5.88 -24.23 -5.14
N THR A 2 5.87 -23.52 -6.28
CA THR A 2 6.43 -22.17 -6.40
C THR A 2 5.34 -21.14 -6.13
N ILE A 3 5.65 -20.07 -5.39
CA ILE A 3 4.73 -18.96 -5.16
C ILE A 3 5.22 -17.76 -5.96
N PHE A 4 4.37 -17.26 -6.84
CA PHE A 4 4.63 -16.07 -7.61
C PHE A 4 3.88 -14.89 -6.99
N LEU A 5 4.59 -13.80 -6.72
CA LEU A 5 3.98 -12.53 -6.34
C LEU A 5 3.93 -11.63 -7.57
N GLY A 6 2.75 -11.49 -8.18
CA GLY A 6 2.52 -10.63 -9.34
C GLY A 6 2.31 -9.18 -8.94
N CYS A 7 3.07 -8.27 -9.55
CA CYS A 7 3.04 -6.84 -9.29
C CYS A 7 3.43 -6.07 -10.58
N GLY A 8 2.88 -4.88 -10.81
CA GLY A 8 3.16 -4.05 -11.99
C GLY A 8 3.31 -2.57 -11.67
N PHE A 9 3.71 -2.25 -10.43
CA PHE A 9 3.77 -0.87 -9.94
C PHE A 9 5.05 -0.50 -9.20
N ALA A 10 5.99 -1.42 -8.96
CA ALA A 10 7.23 -1.14 -8.27
C ALA A 10 8.36 -0.72 -9.22
N ALA A 11 8.58 -1.44 -10.33
CA ALA A 11 9.67 -1.14 -11.26
C ALA A 11 9.43 0.16 -12.05
N LYS A 12 8.17 0.44 -12.40
CA LYS A 12 7.81 1.65 -13.16
C LYS A 12 8.06 2.96 -12.41
N TYR A 13 8.03 2.91 -11.07
CA TYR A 13 8.10 4.10 -10.21
C TYR A 13 9.35 4.15 -9.33
N ARG A 14 10.47 4.60 -9.91
CA ARG A 14 11.82 4.63 -9.28
C ARG A 14 11.89 5.48 -8.01
N GLU A 15 11.06 6.50 -7.89
CA GLU A 15 10.99 7.40 -6.74
C GLU A 15 9.97 6.93 -5.69
N GLY A 16 9.20 5.88 -5.99
CA GLY A 16 8.11 5.38 -5.16
C GLY A 16 8.56 4.39 -4.10
N GLY A 17 9.41 4.80 -3.16
CA GLY A 17 9.91 3.88 -2.12
C GLY A 17 8.82 3.27 -1.23
N GLY A 18 7.70 3.98 -1.03
CA GLY A 18 6.49 3.43 -0.41
C GLY A 18 5.82 2.35 -1.26
N ASN A 19 5.64 2.61 -2.56
CA ASN A 19 5.09 1.63 -3.52
C ASN A 19 5.95 0.37 -3.60
N PHE A 20 7.28 0.50 -3.70
CA PHE A 20 8.19 -0.66 -3.64
C PHE A 20 8.06 -1.42 -2.31
N SER A 21 7.81 -0.72 -1.21
CA SER A 21 7.72 -1.34 0.11
C SER A 21 6.57 -2.31 0.24
N VAL A 22 5.48 -2.16 -0.54
CA VAL A 22 4.28 -3.01 -0.49
C VAL A 22 4.63 -4.46 -0.89
N PRO A 23 4.95 -4.80 -2.15
CA PRO A 23 5.34 -6.16 -2.54
C PRO A 23 6.60 -6.66 -1.82
N LEU A 24 7.48 -5.76 -1.36
CA LEU A 24 8.59 -6.14 -0.49
C LEU A 24 8.09 -6.80 0.81
N GLN A 25 7.02 -6.32 1.45
CA GLN A 25 6.51 -6.95 2.69
C GLN A 25 6.02 -8.38 2.46
N TRP A 26 5.35 -8.61 1.33
CA TRP A 26 4.90 -9.93 0.89
C TRP A 26 6.09 -10.86 0.68
N MET A 27 7.09 -10.44 -0.10
CA MET A 27 8.29 -11.25 -0.36
C MET A 27 9.09 -11.57 0.91
N LEU A 28 9.18 -10.62 1.84
CA LEU A 28 9.84 -10.85 3.13
C LEU A 28 9.06 -11.86 3.99
N GLY A 29 7.73 -11.78 4.01
CA GLY A 29 6.87 -12.75 4.68
C GLY A 29 7.01 -14.16 4.08
N LEU A 30 6.96 -14.30 2.76
CA LEU A 30 7.17 -15.56 2.04
C LEU A 30 8.55 -16.15 2.34
N ARG A 31 9.58 -15.30 2.42
CA ARG A 31 10.94 -15.72 2.82
C ARG A 31 11.00 -16.18 4.28
N ARG A 32 10.31 -15.51 5.21
CA ARG A 32 10.22 -15.95 6.62
C ARG A 32 9.51 -17.28 6.78
N LEU A 33 8.56 -17.57 5.89
CA LEU A 33 7.89 -18.86 5.78
C LEU A 33 8.75 -19.94 5.11
N LYS A 34 9.94 -19.58 4.61
CA LYS A 34 10.85 -20.46 3.87
C LYS A 34 10.21 -21.06 2.60
N LEU A 35 9.27 -20.34 2.00
CA LEU A 35 8.61 -20.76 0.76
C LEU A 35 9.48 -20.39 -0.44
N ASP A 36 9.36 -21.19 -1.50
CA ASP A 36 9.99 -20.89 -2.77
C ASP A 36 9.17 -19.82 -3.49
N ALA A 37 9.60 -18.57 -3.37
CA ALA A 37 8.87 -17.41 -3.86
C ALA A 37 9.67 -16.60 -4.87
N ILE A 38 9.00 -16.20 -5.95
CA ILE A 38 9.50 -15.35 -7.04
C ILE A 38 8.62 -14.11 -7.16
N TRP A 39 9.22 -12.92 -7.07
CA TRP A 39 8.54 -11.68 -7.41
C TRP A 39 8.45 -11.53 -8.93
N LEU A 40 7.26 -11.64 -9.50
CA LEU A 40 6.98 -11.31 -10.90
C LEU A 40 6.59 -9.84 -11.01
N GLU A 41 7.51 -9.03 -11.51
CA GLU A 41 7.27 -7.59 -11.70
C GLU A 41 7.05 -7.31 -13.19
N LEU A 42 5.95 -6.67 -13.55
CA LEU A 42 5.69 -6.19 -14.90
C LEU A 42 6.29 -4.80 -15.11
N LEU A 43 6.98 -4.62 -16.23
CA LEU A 43 7.39 -3.31 -16.73
C LEU A 43 7.08 -3.22 -18.22
N LEU A 44 6.12 -2.36 -18.57
CA LEU A 44 5.84 -2.03 -19.97
C LEU A 44 6.94 -1.12 -20.52
N ALA A 45 7.41 -1.42 -21.73
CA ALA A 45 8.35 -0.57 -22.44
C ALA A 45 7.74 0.79 -22.77
N THR A 46 8.58 1.81 -22.79
CA THR A 46 8.26 3.16 -23.26
C THR A 46 9.09 3.49 -24.49
N ASP A 47 8.76 4.59 -25.17
CA ASP A 47 9.60 5.07 -26.28
C ASP A 47 10.99 5.53 -25.82
N ASP A 48 11.17 5.78 -24.51
CA ASP A 48 12.46 6.11 -23.90
C ASP A 48 13.15 4.86 -23.31
N VAL A 49 13.89 4.17 -24.17
CA VAL A 49 14.69 2.99 -23.81
C VAL A 49 15.70 3.30 -22.70
N THR A 50 16.24 4.52 -22.63
CA THR A 50 17.22 4.89 -21.59
C THR A 50 16.54 4.99 -20.22
N ALA A 51 15.34 5.56 -20.17
CA ALA A 51 14.53 5.60 -18.96
C ALA A 51 14.13 4.19 -18.50
N ASP A 52 13.74 3.30 -19.41
CA ASP A 52 13.42 1.89 -19.08
C ASP A 52 14.62 1.16 -18.49
N GLN A 53 15.79 1.30 -19.11
CA GLN A 53 17.02 0.72 -18.56
C GLN A 53 17.38 1.30 -17.18
N ALA A 54 17.08 2.57 -16.94
CA ALA A 54 17.26 3.17 -15.61
C ALA A 54 16.25 2.64 -14.58
N ARG A 55 14.99 2.35 -14.97
CA ARG A 55 13.96 1.69 -14.15
C ARG A 55 14.40 0.28 -13.78
N ILE A 56 14.82 -0.51 -14.76
CA ILE A 56 15.34 -1.88 -14.58
C ILE A 56 16.51 -1.89 -13.60
N ARG A 57 17.56 -1.09 -13.85
CA ARG A 57 18.75 -1.04 -12.98
C ARG A 57 18.40 -0.62 -11.54
N HIS A 58 17.48 0.33 -11.39
CA HIS A 58 17.03 0.77 -10.08
C HIS A 58 16.31 -0.35 -9.32
N PHE A 59 15.36 -1.03 -9.97
CA PHE A 59 14.61 -2.16 -9.40
C PHE A 59 15.56 -3.28 -8.95
N GLN A 60 16.49 -3.69 -9.81
CA GLN A 60 17.50 -4.70 -9.46
C GLN A 60 18.38 -4.29 -8.27
N SER A 61 18.73 -3.00 -8.18
CA SER A 61 19.49 -2.46 -7.04
C SER A 61 18.70 -2.54 -5.73
N GLN A 62 17.41 -2.19 -5.73
CA GLN A 62 16.54 -2.35 -4.56
C GLN A 62 16.42 -3.82 -4.13
N LEU A 63 16.22 -4.74 -5.07
CA LEU A 63 16.14 -6.17 -4.78
C LEU A 63 17.43 -6.73 -4.17
N ARG A 64 18.60 -6.37 -4.71
CA ARG A 64 19.90 -6.74 -4.13
C ARG A 64 20.05 -6.21 -2.71
N ALA A 65 19.69 -4.95 -2.47
CA ALA A 65 19.75 -4.33 -1.14
C ALA A 65 18.83 -5.01 -0.10
N HIS A 66 17.85 -5.79 -0.55
CA HIS A 66 16.91 -6.53 0.30
C HIS A 66 17.15 -8.05 0.33
N GLY A 67 18.24 -8.53 -0.29
CA GLY A 67 18.57 -9.95 -0.34
C GLY A 67 17.57 -10.77 -1.15
N LEU A 68 17.03 -10.17 -2.22
CA LEU A 68 16.12 -10.81 -3.19
C LEU A 68 16.79 -11.00 -4.56
N ALA A 69 18.13 -10.92 -4.61
CA ALA A 69 18.87 -11.30 -5.80
C ALA A 69 18.56 -12.77 -6.15
N GLY A 70 18.10 -13.01 -7.38
CA GLY A 70 17.68 -14.35 -7.84
C GLY A 70 16.30 -14.80 -7.40
N ARG A 71 15.50 -13.95 -6.73
CA ARG A 71 14.11 -14.26 -6.33
C ARG A 71 13.09 -13.37 -7.03
N TYR A 72 13.35 -13.05 -8.28
CA TYR A 72 12.49 -12.20 -9.09
C TYR A 72 12.59 -12.55 -10.57
N CYS A 73 11.53 -12.28 -11.31
CA CYS A 73 11.53 -12.14 -12.75
C CYS A 73 10.86 -10.80 -13.08
N LEU A 74 11.62 -9.87 -13.63
CA LEU A 74 11.07 -8.67 -14.22
C LEU A 74 10.67 -9.00 -15.67
N LEU A 75 9.37 -8.94 -15.92
CA LEU A 75 8.71 -9.15 -17.20
C LEU A 75 8.72 -7.81 -17.95
N TYR A 76 9.75 -7.60 -18.78
CA TYR A 76 9.86 -6.40 -19.60
C TYR A 76 9.15 -6.62 -20.93
N GLN A 77 8.03 -5.96 -21.14
CA GLN A 77 7.16 -6.20 -22.28
C GLN A 77 7.35 -5.15 -23.38
N LYS A 78 7.71 -5.61 -24.58
CA LYS A 78 7.96 -4.76 -25.74
C LYS A 78 7.34 -5.37 -27.02
N PRO A 79 6.41 -4.68 -27.70
CA PRO A 79 5.82 -3.37 -27.36
C PRO A 79 4.94 -3.44 -26.11
N ALA A 80 4.69 -2.29 -25.47
CA ALA A 80 3.73 -2.20 -24.37
C ALA A 80 2.34 -2.68 -24.81
N ASN A 81 1.74 -3.56 -24.03
CA ASN A 81 0.41 -4.11 -24.30
C ASN A 81 -0.19 -4.63 -22.98
N ASP A 82 -1.51 -4.51 -22.84
CA ASP A 82 -2.25 -5.04 -21.68
C ASP A 82 -2.38 -6.57 -21.73
N VAL A 83 -2.13 -7.19 -22.89
CA VAL A 83 -2.08 -8.64 -23.07
C VAL A 83 -0.67 -9.13 -22.77
N HIS A 84 -0.49 -9.93 -21.72
CA HIS A 84 0.85 -10.39 -21.32
C HIS A 84 1.18 -11.70 -22.02
N ASP A 85 1.75 -11.60 -23.22
CA ASP A 85 2.21 -12.74 -24.00
C ASP A 85 3.72 -12.97 -23.80
N PHE A 86 4.07 -14.20 -23.42
CA PHE A 86 5.45 -14.66 -23.32
C PHE A 86 6.28 -14.38 -24.57
N ALA A 87 5.71 -14.41 -25.77
CA ALA A 87 6.44 -14.11 -27.00
C ALA A 87 7.02 -12.68 -27.01
N SER A 88 6.34 -11.74 -26.35
CA SER A 88 6.67 -10.31 -26.29
C SER A 88 7.37 -9.87 -24.99
N ILE A 89 7.63 -10.81 -24.09
CA ILE A 89 8.19 -10.55 -22.76
C ILE A 89 9.65 -11.03 -22.69
N ASP A 90 10.52 -10.07 -22.39
CA ASP A 90 11.89 -10.31 -21.96
C ASP A 90 11.93 -10.55 -20.44
N CYS A 91 12.58 -11.63 -20.03
CA CYS A 91 12.73 -11.99 -18.62
C CYS A 91 14.09 -11.51 -18.09
N ILE A 92 14.06 -10.64 -17.07
CA ILE A 92 15.27 -10.13 -16.40
C ILE A 92 15.26 -10.60 -14.94
N GLY A 93 16.32 -11.27 -14.49
CA GLY A 93 16.38 -11.91 -13.16
C GLY A 93 16.59 -13.41 -13.32
N ILE A 94 15.63 -14.23 -12.89
CA ILE A 94 15.61 -15.63 -13.31
C ILE A 94 15.44 -15.74 -14.83
N SER A 95 16.01 -16.79 -15.42
CA SER A 95 15.93 -16.99 -16.87
C SER A 95 14.49 -17.32 -17.30
N LYS A 96 14.16 -17.03 -18.56
CA LYS A 96 12.86 -17.44 -19.15
C LYS A 96 12.62 -18.94 -19.04
N ARG A 97 13.68 -19.74 -19.18
CA ARG A 97 13.62 -21.20 -19.00
C ARG A 97 13.26 -21.59 -17.56
N ASP A 98 13.92 -21.00 -16.56
CA ASP A 98 13.61 -21.24 -15.14
C ASP A 98 12.17 -20.81 -14.80
N LEU A 99 11.70 -19.68 -15.34
CA LEU A 99 10.29 -19.28 -15.20
C LEU A 99 9.33 -20.32 -15.78
N LEU A 100 9.58 -20.81 -17.00
CA LEU A 100 8.76 -21.85 -17.64
C LEU A 100 8.80 -23.18 -16.87
N ASP A 101 9.98 -23.61 -16.42
CA ASP A 101 10.15 -24.83 -15.63
C ASP A 101 9.34 -24.76 -14.31
N ARG A 102 9.29 -23.58 -13.67
CA ARG A 102 8.49 -23.34 -12.46
C ARG A 102 6.99 -23.30 -12.72
N LEU A 103 6.57 -22.77 -13.86
CA LEU A 103 5.16 -22.75 -14.29
C LEU A 103 4.66 -24.14 -14.69
N ALA A 104 5.53 -25.01 -15.20
CA ALA A 104 5.20 -26.40 -15.50
C ALA A 104 5.02 -27.26 -14.23
N GLY A 105 5.58 -26.84 -13.10
CA GLY A 105 5.38 -27.47 -11.80
C GLY A 105 4.25 -26.84 -10.97
N PRO A 106 3.91 -27.41 -9.79
CA PRO A 106 2.86 -26.88 -8.94
C PRO A 106 3.13 -25.43 -8.53
N ASN A 107 2.17 -24.53 -8.76
CA ASN A 107 2.40 -23.10 -8.53
C ASN A 107 1.15 -22.31 -8.13
N VAL A 108 1.38 -21.17 -7.49
CA VAL A 108 0.33 -20.22 -7.08
C VAL A 108 0.75 -18.81 -7.51
N LEU A 109 -0.19 -18.04 -8.08
CA LEU A 109 -0.05 -16.61 -8.29
C LEU A 109 -0.82 -15.84 -7.21
N LEU A 110 -0.10 -15.01 -6.46
CA LEU A 110 -0.66 -13.91 -5.67
C LEU A 110 -0.60 -12.65 -6.53
N ASN A 111 -1.70 -12.30 -7.21
CA ASN A 111 -1.76 -11.20 -8.16
C ASN A 111 -2.22 -9.91 -7.46
N LEU A 112 -1.26 -9.02 -7.14
CA LEU A 112 -1.58 -7.77 -6.45
C LEU A 112 -2.22 -6.77 -7.43
N SER A 113 -3.40 -6.26 -7.08
CA SER A 113 -4.12 -5.21 -7.82
C SER A 113 -4.20 -5.48 -9.33
N TYR A 114 -4.59 -6.71 -9.70
CA TYR A 114 -4.72 -7.16 -11.09
C TYR A 114 -3.45 -7.01 -11.96
N SER A 115 -2.25 -7.04 -11.40
CA SER A 115 -1.05 -6.65 -12.15
C SER A 115 -0.65 -7.58 -13.31
N ILE A 116 -0.99 -8.86 -13.27
CA ILE A 116 -0.68 -9.84 -14.33
C ILE A 116 -1.98 -10.22 -15.05
N HIS A 117 -1.98 -10.13 -16.38
CA HIS A 117 -3.14 -10.40 -17.24
C HIS A 117 -2.94 -11.66 -18.11
N PRO A 118 -4.02 -12.20 -18.72
CA PRO A 118 -3.93 -13.22 -19.75
C PRO A 118 -3.11 -12.78 -20.98
N PRO A 119 -2.53 -13.72 -21.75
CA PRO A 119 -2.56 -15.17 -21.54
C PRO A 119 -1.61 -15.67 -20.43
N LEU A 120 -0.62 -14.88 -20.00
CA LEU A 120 0.33 -15.29 -18.96
C LEU A 120 -0.36 -15.71 -17.66
N LEU A 121 -1.36 -14.94 -17.20
CA LEU A 121 -2.11 -15.29 -16.00
C LEU A 121 -2.75 -16.69 -16.06
N LEU A 122 -3.12 -17.17 -17.25
CA LEU A 122 -3.75 -18.49 -17.43
C LEU A 122 -2.74 -19.65 -17.32
N GLN A 123 -1.44 -19.36 -17.18
CA GLN A 123 -0.38 -20.36 -17.01
C GLN A 123 -0.19 -20.78 -15.56
N PHE A 124 -0.83 -20.09 -14.60
CA PHE A 124 -0.74 -20.42 -13.19
C PHE A 124 -1.86 -21.38 -12.77
N GLU A 125 -1.52 -22.35 -11.94
CA GLU A 125 -2.45 -23.40 -11.51
C GLU A 125 -3.51 -22.86 -10.52
N ARG A 126 -3.09 -22.05 -9.54
CA ARG A 126 -3.97 -21.36 -8.60
C ARG A 126 -3.77 -19.84 -8.72
N ARG A 127 -4.82 -19.10 -9.04
CA ARG A 127 -4.76 -17.65 -9.33
C ARG A 127 -5.54 -16.89 -8.27
N ILE A 128 -4.83 -16.26 -7.35
CA ILE A 128 -5.39 -15.51 -6.23
C ILE A 128 -5.29 -14.02 -6.53
N PHE A 129 -6.43 -13.35 -6.65
CA PHE A 129 -6.51 -11.90 -6.72
C PHE A 129 -6.32 -11.30 -5.33
N CYS A 130 -5.39 -10.36 -5.18
CA CYS A 130 -5.18 -9.64 -3.93
C CYS A 130 -5.43 -8.14 -4.14
N ASP A 131 -6.61 -7.70 -3.72
CA ASP A 131 -7.06 -6.32 -3.76
C ASP A 131 -6.46 -5.48 -2.62
N LEU A 132 -5.88 -4.34 -3.00
CA LEU A 132 -5.28 -3.36 -2.10
C LEU A 132 -6.02 -2.02 -2.09
N ASP A 133 -7.06 -1.86 -2.91
CA ASP A 133 -7.80 -0.61 -3.13
C ASP A 133 -9.31 -0.92 -3.34
N PRO A 134 -10.02 -1.42 -2.31
CA PRO A 134 -11.34 -2.03 -2.43
C PRO A 134 -12.38 -1.15 -3.07
N SER A 135 -12.41 0.14 -2.72
CA SER A 135 -13.34 1.09 -3.34
C SER A 135 -13.18 1.15 -4.86
N GLU A 136 -11.95 1.29 -5.38
CA GLU A 136 -11.73 1.38 -6.83
C GLU A 136 -11.95 0.03 -7.52
N ILE A 137 -11.43 -1.05 -6.95
CA ILE A 137 -11.55 -2.38 -7.57
C ILE A 137 -13.01 -2.84 -7.67
N PHE A 138 -13.79 -2.73 -6.59
CA PHE A 138 -15.21 -3.10 -6.63
C PHE A 138 -15.98 -2.25 -7.62
N TYR A 139 -15.74 -0.93 -7.64
CA TYR A 139 -16.37 -0.03 -8.61
C TYR A 139 -16.05 -0.43 -10.05
N TRP A 140 -14.77 -0.60 -10.41
CA TRP A 140 -14.38 -0.92 -11.78
C TRP A 140 -14.80 -2.32 -12.22
N MET A 141 -14.86 -3.30 -11.31
CA MET A 141 -15.42 -4.62 -11.62
C MET A 141 -16.89 -4.58 -12.03
N THR A 142 -17.65 -3.54 -11.64
CA THR A 142 -19.02 -3.36 -12.15
C THR A 142 -19.08 -2.85 -13.59
N LYS A 143 -17.99 -2.28 -14.09
CA LYS A 143 -17.94 -1.58 -15.39
C LYS A 143 -17.11 -2.32 -16.43
N MET A 144 -16.10 -3.08 -16.00
CA MET A 144 -15.17 -3.76 -16.91
C MET A 144 -14.56 -5.02 -16.28
N GLU A 145 -13.92 -5.82 -17.14
CA GLU A 145 -13.14 -6.99 -16.72
C GLU A 145 -11.84 -6.55 -16.03
N MET A 146 -11.76 -6.79 -14.72
CA MET A 146 -10.61 -6.50 -13.86
C MET A 146 -10.04 -7.79 -13.26
N GLY A 147 -10.23 -8.92 -13.94
CA GLY A 147 -9.75 -10.23 -13.51
C GLY A 147 -10.80 -11.13 -12.88
N GLN A 148 -12.05 -10.67 -12.70
CA GLN A 148 -13.13 -11.49 -12.15
C GLN A 148 -13.39 -12.78 -12.93
N SER A 149 -13.08 -12.82 -14.23
CA SER A 149 -13.27 -13.98 -15.10
C SER A 149 -12.06 -14.93 -15.13
N TYR A 150 -10.92 -14.51 -14.57
CA TYR A 150 -9.66 -15.23 -14.75
C TYR A 150 -8.99 -15.69 -13.45
N HIS A 151 -9.45 -15.22 -12.29
CA HIS A 151 -8.94 -15.66 -10.98
C HIS A 151 -9.85 -16.71 -10.37
N ASP A 152 -9.25 -17.58 -9.55
CA ASP A 152 -9.94 -18.64 -8.82
C ASP A 152 -10.42 -18.17 -7.45
N GLU A 153 -9.69 -17.23 -6.84
CA GLU A 153 -9.95 -16.72 -5.49
C GLU A 153 -9.74 -15.22 -5.39
N PHE A 154 -10.53 -14.57 -4.53
CA PHE A 154 -10.55 -13.12 -4.38
C PHE A 154 -10.33 -12.73 -2.92
N TRP A 155 -9.27 -11.98 -2.67
CA TRP A 155 -8.88 -11.50 -1.36
C TRP A 155 -8.82 -9.98 -1.37
N THR A 156 -9.30 -9.33 -0.31
CA THR A 156 -9.30 -7.86 -0.18
C THR A 156 -8.87 -7.39 1.20
N ILE A 157 -8.26 -6.20 1.25
CA ILE A 157 -8.03 -5.46 2.51
C ILE A 157 -9.23 -4.60 2.93
N GLY A 158 -10.35 -4.64 2.19
CA GLY A 158 -11.63 -4.12 2.62
C GLY A 158 -12.21 -4.98 3.74
N LEU A 159 -11.78 -4.75 4.97
CA LEU A 159 -12.10 -5.61 6.12
C LEU A 159 -13.61 -5.67 6.40
N ASN A 160 -14.35 -4.63 6.02
CA ASN A 160 -15.78 -4.52 6.26
C ASN A 160 -16.64 -4.98 5.07
N VAL A 161 -16.06 -5.65 4.06
CA VAL A 161 -16.79 -6.03 2.83
C VAL A 161 -18.10 -6.80 3.07
N ASP A 162 -18.16 -7.60 4.14
CA ASP A 162 -19.33 -8.38 4.52
C ASP A 162 -20.18 -7.72 5.64
N GLY A 163 -19.84 -6.49 6.05
CA GLY A 163 -20.54 -5.75 7.10
C GLY A 163 -21.80 -5.06 6.61
N ASP A 164 -22.81 -4.96 7.48
CA ASP A 164 -24.14 -4.39 7.13
C ASP A 164 -24.10 -2.90 6.76
N ASP A 165 -23.10 -2.16 7.24
CA ASP A 165 -22.92 -0.73 6.96
C ASP A 165 -21.99 -0.44 5.77
N CYS A 166 -21.36 -1.47 5.21
CA CYS A 166 -20.50 -1.35 4.03
C CYS A 166 -21.33 -0.99 2.77
N GLN A 167 -20.91 0.05 2.06
CA GLN A 167 -21.59 0.55 0.87
C GLN A 167 -20.81 0.24 -0.44
N LEU A 168 -19.91 -0.74 -0.41
CA LEU A 168 -19.26 -1.21 -1.63
C LEU A 168 -20.32 -1.71 -2.64
N PRO A 169 -20.08 -1.54 -3.96
CA PRO A 169 -20.91 -2.14 -4.98
C PRO A 169 -21.10 -3.65 -4.75
N LYS A 170 -22.33 -4.13 -4.91
CA LYS A 170 -22.63 -5.56 -4.74
C LYS A 170 -21.80 -6.40 -5.72
N SER A 171 -21.11 -7.41 -5.19
CA SER A 171 -20.30 -8.34 -5.96
C SER A 171 -20.92 -9.74 -5.89
N SER A 172 -20.93 -10.45 -7.02
CA SER A 172 -21.26 -11.88 -7.06
C SER A 172 -20.08 -12.78 -6.67
N LEU A 173 -18.89 -12.21 -6.53
CA LEU A 173 -17.68 -12.90 -6.14
C LEU A 173 -17.65 -13.16 -4.65
N ARG A 174 -17.06 -14.29 -4.24
CA ARG A 174 -16.81 -14.58 -2.83
C ARG A 174 -15.48 -13.96 -2.40
N TRP A 175 -15.56 -12.81 -1.75
CA TRP A 175 -14.41 -12.13 -1.19
C TRP A 175 -14.01 -12.73 0.15
N LYS A 176 -12.69 -12.90 0.35
CA LYS A 176 -12.08 -13.20 1.64
C LYS A 176 -11.30 -11.97 2.09
N THR A 177 -11.22 -11.73 3.39
CA THR A 177 -10.48 -10.56 3.92
C THR A 177 -9.09 -10.93 4.44
N PHE A 178 -8.14 -10.01 4.29
CA PHE A 178 -6.83 -10.04 4.92
C PHE A 178 -6.42 -8.63 5.36
N TYR A 179 -5.46 -8.52 6.29
CA TYR A 179 -4.94 -7.22 6.72
C TYR A 179 -3.76 -6.80 5.82
N PRO A 180 -3.55 -5.49 5.57
CA PRO A 180 -2.33 -4.99 4.94
C PRO A 180 -1.07 -5.59 5.57
N LEU A 181 -0.13 -6.03 4.73
CA LEU A 181 1.00 -6.82 5.22
C LEU A 181 2.15 -5.93 5.66
N VAL A 182 2.69 -6.20 6.84
CA VAL A 182 3.98 -5.66 7.28
C VAL A 182 4.87 -6.77 7.83
N ASP A 183 6.13 -6.82 7.38
CA ASP A 183 7.10 -7.71 7.99
C ASP A 183 7.56 -7.11 9.34
N THR A 184 7.00 -7.61 10.44
CA THR A 184 7.27 -7.06 11.78
C THR A 184 8.67 -7.39 12.31
N LYS A 185 9.43 -8.28 11.66
CA LYS A 185 10.85 -8.48 11.98
C LYS A 185 11.73 -7.45 11.27
N PHE A 186 11.31 -7.01 10.09
CA PHE A 186 12.01 -6.01 9.29
C PHE A 186 11.70 -4.58 9.74
N PHE A 187 10.42 -4.28 10.02
CA PHE A 187 10.00 -3.05 10.69
C PHE A 187 10.09 -3.25 12.20
N ALA A 188 11.22 -2.85 12.78
CA ALA A 188 11.45 -2.94 14.23
C ALA A 188 10.90 -1.69 14.95
N PRO A 189 10.49 -1.82 16.23
CA PRO A 189 10.13 -0.68 17.06
C PRO A 189 11.23 0.37 17.09
N GLN A 190 10.84 1.64 17.01
CA GLN A 190 11.75 2.77 17.01
C GLN A 190 11.64 3.56 18.32
N PRO A 191 12.75 4.10 18.87
CA PRO A 191 12.70 4.94 20.06
C PRO A 191 11.87 6.21 19.79
N ARG A 192 11.31 6.81 20.85
CA ARG A 192 10.57 8.08 20.73
C ARG A 192 11.46 9.13 20.03
N PRO A 193 11.01 9.76 18.93
CA PRO A 193 11.79 10.79 18.27
C PRO A 193 11.87 12.05 19.13
N ARG A 194 12.95 12.82 18.99
CA ARG A 194 13.13 14.11 19.69
C ARG A 194 12.12 15.18 19.23
N SER A 195 11.76 15.16 17.95
CA SER A 195 10.78 16.08 17.37
C SER A 195 9.40 15.44 17.41
N PRO A 196 8.35 16.12 17.88
CA PRO A 196 6.97 15.64 17.87
C PRO A 196 6.36 15.77 16.47
N LYS A 197 6.95 15.06 15.49
CA LYS A 197 6.57 15.15 14.09
C LYS A 197 5.43 14.19 13.76
N PHE A 198 4.32 14.70 13.27
CA PHE A 198 3.26 13.93 12.63
C PHE A 198 3.44 14.00 11.13
N THR A 199 3.32 12.87 10.45
CA THR A 199 3.56 12.84 9.00
C THR A 199 2.72 11.80 8.28
N THR A 200 2.63 11.94 6.96
CA THR A 200 2.18 10.90 6.05
C THR A 200 2.83 11.10 4.68
N VAL A 201 2.64 10.12 3.78
CA VAL A 201 3.13 10.14 2.40
C VAL A 201 1.95 9.90 1.46
N GLY A 202 1.78 10.69 0.40
CA GLY A 202 0.66 10.50 -0.52
C GLY A 202 0.68 11.35 -1.78
N GLN A 203 -0.41 11.27 -2.55
CA GLN A 203 -0.71 12.17 -3.66
C GLN A 203 -1.73 13.20 -3.16
N TRP A 204 -1.51 14.49 -3.41
CA TRP A 204 -2.44 15.54 -2.96
C TRP A 204 -3.71 15.53 -3.80
N TYR A 205 -3.54 15.49 -5.11
CA TYR A 205 -4.62 15.34 -6.08
C TYR A 205 -4.83 13.88 -6.42
N TRP A 206 -6.02 13.58 -6.94
CA TRP A 206 -6.35 12.29 -7.51
C TRP A 206 -7.04 12.54 -8.86
N GLY A 207 -6.59 11.82 -9.89
CA GLY A 207 -7.09 11.98 -11.26
C GLY A 207 -8.08 10.91 -11.71
N GLY A 208 -8.49 10.02 -10.80
CA GLY A 208 -9.50 9.00 -11.12
C GLY A 208 -10.92 9.55 -10.98
N ALA A 209 -11.89 8.71 -11.36
CA ALA A 209 -13.32 9.01 -11.26
C ALA A 209 -14.05 7.78 -10.73
N VAL A 210 -14.74 7.93 -9.60
CA VAL A 210 -15.62 6.91 -9.02
C VAL A 210 -16.97 7.58 -8.82
N GLU A 211 -18.01 6.94 -9.32
CA GLU A 211 -19.39 7.41 -9.16
C GLU A 211 -19.87 7.03 -7.75
N VAL A 212 -20.34 8.02 -6.99
CA VAL A 212 -20.91 7.86 -5.65
C VAL A 212 -22.30 8.48 -5.67
N ALA A 213 -23.34 7.66 -5.50
CA ALA A 213 -24.74 8.08 -5.48
C ALA A 213 -25.17 8.95 -6.69
N GLY A 214 -24.65 8.66 -7.89
CA GLY A 214 -24.97 9.39 -9.12
C GLY A 214 -24.08 10.62 -9.39
N GLU A 215 -23.12 10.91 -8.53
CA GLU A 215 -22.17 12.03 -8.69
C GLU A 215 -20.72 11.55 -8.78
N PHE A 216 -19.82 12.40 -9.27
CA PHE A 216 -18.37 12.16 -9.30
C PHE A 216 -17.65 13.14 -8.37
N PRO A 217 -17.67 12.91 -7.04
CA PRO A 217 -17.07 13.82 -6.08
C PRO A 217 -15.54 13.88 -6.21
N ASP A 218 -14.93 14.97 -5.75
CA ASP A 218 -13.48 15.05 -5.57
C ASP A 218 -13.08 14.19 -4.36
N LEU A 219 -12.55 13.00 -4.64
CA LEU A 219 -12.10 12.05 -3.62
C LEU A 219 -10.61 12.25 -3.27
N SER A 220 -9.96 13.32 -3.73
CA SER A 220 -8.53 13.54 -3.49
C SER A 220 -8.19 13.82 -2.02
N LYS A 221 -6.90 13.73 -1.69
CA LYS A 221 -6.42 14.13 -0.36
C LYS A 221 -6.57 15.63 -0.13
N LYS A 222 -6.52 16.48 -1.16
CA LYS A 222 -6.82 17.90 -1.03
C LYS A 222 -8.18 18.11 -0.36
N PHE A 223 -9.21 17.45 -0.88
CA PHE A 223 -10.56 17.53 -0.31
C PHE A 223 -10.62 16.90 1.09
N ALA A 224 -10.07 15.70 1.26
CA ALA A 224 -10.10 15.00 2.55
C ALA A 224 -9.34 15.72 3.69
N PHE A 225 -8.30 16.49 3.37
CA PHE A 225 -7.56 17.26 4.38
C PHE A 225 -8.24 18.58 4.77
N GLU A 226 -9.22 19.05 4.01
CA GLU A 226 -9.88 20.35 4.21
C GLU A 226 -10.38 20.55 5.67
N PRO A 227 -11.06 19.57 6.31
CA PRO A 227 -11.50 19.71 7.71
C PRO A 227 -10.36 19.86 8.71
N TYR A 228 -9.15 19.42 8.35
CA TYR A 228 -8.00 19.34 9.24
C TYR A 228 -6.95 20.42 9.00
N LEU A 229 -7.12 21.31 8.01
CA LEU A 229 -6.08 22.27 7.63
C LEU A 229 -5.64 23.20 8.77
N ASN A 230 -6.51 23.49 9.74
CA ASN A 230 -6.19 24.32 10.91
C ASN A 230 -5.56 23.52 12.08
N LEU A 231 -5.28 22.22 11.91
CA LEU A 231 -4.70 21.37 12.95
C LEU A 231 -3.34 21.88 13.48
N PRO A 232 -2.42 22.42 12.65
CA PRO A 232 -1.17 22.99 13.17
C PRO A 232 -1.37 24.14 14.15
N ALA A 233 -2.39 25.00 13.94
CA ALA A 233 -2.70 26.08 14.87
C ALA A 233 -3.36 25.57 16.16
N ARG A 234 -4.13 24.47 16.08
CA ARG A 234 -4.79 23.83 17.22
C ARG A 234 -3.81 23.09 18.13
N ALA A 235 -2.75 22.51 17.58
CA ALA A 235 -1.73 21.77 18.33
C ALA A 235 -0.31 22.31 18.04
N PRO A 236 0.02 23.54 18.50
CA PRO A 236 1.28 24.21 18.18
C PRO A 236 2.52 23.50 18.76
N GLU A 237 2.34 22.61 19.74
CA GLU A 237 3.41 21.77 20.28
C GLU A 237 3.85 20.63 19.34
N ALA A 238 3.07 20.34 18.28
CA ALA A 238 3.36 19.33 17.28
C ALA A 238 3.89 19.95 15.97
N ARG A 239 4.64 19.15 15.19
CA ARG A 239 5.06 19.52 13.83
C ARG A 239 4.36 18.66 12.81
N PHE A 240 3.61 19.28 11.90
CA PHE A 240 2.90 18.57 10.85
C PHE A 240 3.65 18.65 9.53
N GLU A 241 4.20 17.52 9.08
CA GLU A 241 5.00 17.42 7.85
C GLU A 241 4.30 16.50 6.84
N LEU A 242 3.93 17.01 5.67
CA LEU A 242 3.28 16.24 4.62
C LEU A 242 4.27 15.95 3.48
N ALA A 243 4.58 14.68 3.26
CA ALA A 243 5.27 14.22 2.06
C ALA A 243 4.24 13.95 0.96
N MET A 244 3.66 15.01 0.43
CA MET A 244 2.62 14.95 -0.59
C MET A 244 3.17 15.34 -1.96
N ASN A 245 2.80 14.57 -2.99
CA ASN A 245 3.11 14.96 -4.34
C ASN A 245 2.22 16.14 -4.75
N ILE A 246 2.85 17.31 -4.80
CA ILE A 246 2.27 18.61 -5.18
C ILE A 246 3.33 19.26 -6.06
N ALA A 247 2.94 19.79 -7.24
CA ALA A 247 3.89 20.49 -8.12
C ALA A 247 4.55 21.69 -7.41
N ALA A 248 5.77 22.08 -7.81
CA ALA A 248 6.55 23.08 -7.08
C ALA A 248 5.91 24.47 -7.13
N GLU A 249 5.27 24.76 -8.25
CA GLU A 249 4.56 25.97 -8.66
C GLU A 249 3.11 26.00 -8.18
N ASP A 250 2.62 24.92 -7.58
CA ASP A 250 1.24 24.83 -7.13
C ASP A 250 0.96 25.74 -5.92
N SER A 251 -0.09 26.55 -6.03
CA SER A 251 -0.57 27.46 -4.98
C SER A 251 -0.94 26.75 -3.66
N GLU A 252 -1.33 25.47 -3.70
CA GLU A 252 -1.66 24.71 -2.49
C GLU A 252 -0.45 24.56 -1.56
N ARG A 253 0.78 24.54 -2.09
CA ARG A 253 1.99 24.53 -1.24
C ARG A 253 2.07 25.76 -0.35
N GLU A 254 1.71 26.92 -0.88
CA GLU A 254 1.76 28.17 -0.15
C GLU A 254 0.61 28.28 0.85
N ARG A 255 -0.61 27.92 0.43
CA ARG A 255 -1.77 27.81 1.32
C ARG A 255 -1.48 26.93 2.53
N LEU A 256 -0.93 25.74 2.31
CA LEU A 256 -0.60 24.80 3.39
C LEU A 256 0.47 25.37 4.33
N ARG A 257 1.51 26.04 3.81
CA ARG A 257 2.54 26.69 4.63
C ARG A 257 1.98 27.80 5.51
N GLN A 258 1.10 28.64 4.96
CA GLN A 258 0.43 29.70 5.72
C GLN A 258 -0.41 29.15 6.87
N LEU A 259 -0.96 27.95 6.70
CA LEU A 259 -1.71 27.22 7.73
C LEU A 259 -0.81 26.39 8.67
N GLY A 260 0.51 26.55 8.59
CA GLY A 260 1.48 25.92 9.50
C GLY A 260 1.92 24.52 9.10
N TRP A 261 1.53 24.02 7.93
CA TRP A 261 2.00 22.73 7.43
C TRP A 261 3.37 22.82 6.79
N ARG A 262 4.22 21.84 7.07
CA ARG A 262 5.49 21.67 6.36
C ARG A 262 5.32 20.72 5.19
N ILE A 263 5.45 21.23 3.97
CA ILE A 263 5.40 20.39 2.76
C ILE A 263 6.81 19.95 2.36
N VAL A 264 6.99 18.65 2.17
CA VAL A 264 8.24 18.06 1.66
C VAL A 264 7.95 17.21 0.42
N ASP A 265 8.93 17.15 -0.48
CA ASP A 265 8.83 16.35 -1.70
C ASP A 265 8.97 14.85 -1.38
N PRO A 266 7.95 14.01 -1.63
CA PRO A 266 8.01 12.57 -1.37
C PRO A 266 9.12 11.88 -2.17
N HIS A 267 9.46 12.35 -3.37
CA HIS A 267 10.53 11.78 -4.20
C HIS A 267 11.93 12.06 -3.63
N ARG A 268 12.05 13.00 -2.70
CA ARG A 268 13.30 13.26 -1.95
C ARG A 268 13.37 12.45 -0.67
N VAL A 269 12.31 12.46 0.13
CA VAL A 269 12.33 11.85 1.48
C VAL A 269 12.03 10.35 1.48
N ALA A 270 11.28 9.86 0.49
CA ALA A 270 10.81 8.49 0.39
C ALA A 270 11.20 7.81 -0.94
N ARG A 271 12.27 8.27 -1.60
CA ARG A 271 12.72 7.80 -2.93
C ARG A 271 12.89 6.28 -3.06
N THR A 272 13.38 5.64 -2.01
CA THR A 272 13.71 4.20 -1.98
C THR A 272 13.03 3.57 -0.78
N ALA A 273 12.82 2.25 -0.78
CA ALA A 273 12.20 1.57 0.36
C ALA A 273 12.98 1.83 1.67
N ARG A 274 14.31 1.92 1.60
CA ARG A 274 15.15 2.32 2.75
C ARG A 274 14.89 3.77 3.20
N ALA A 275 14.79 4.72 2.26
CA ALA A 275 14.51 6.11 2.58
C ALA A 275 13.11 6.27 3.18
N TYR A 276 12.11 5.62 2.59
CA TYR A 276 10.74 5.54 3.08
C TYR A 276 10.68 5.05 4.53
N ARG A 277 11.31 3.90 4.84
CA ARG A 277 11.37 3.39 6.24
C ARG A 277 12.00 4.38 7.21
N ARG A 278 13.11 5.03 6.82
CA ARG A 278 13.74 6.07 7.66
C ARG A 278 12.83 7.28 7.87
N TYR A 279 12.07 7.66 6.84
CA TYR A 279 11.13 8.76 6.93
C TYR A 279 10.02 8.48 7.95
N LEU A 280 9.41 7.28 7.89
CA LEU A 280 8.41 6.84 8.87
C LEU A 280 9.00 6.77 10.28
N ALA A 281 10.19 6.17 10.42
CA ALA A 281 10.90 6.05 11.70
C ALA A 281 11.22 7.41 12.33
N GLY A 282 11.36 8.48 11.54
CA GLY A 282 11.62 9.84 12.04
C GLY A 282 10.39 10.56 12.59
N ALA A 283 9.19 9.99 12.47
CA ALA A 283 7.95 10.58 12.96
C ALA A 283 7.54 10.03 14.33
N LEU A 284 6.77 10.81 15.09
CA LEU A 284 6.17 10.43 16.37
C LEU A 284 4.97 9.51 16.13
N ALA A 285 4.16 9.85 15.13
CA ALA A 285 2.95 9.14 14.72
C ALA A 285 2.62 9.47 13.25
N GLU A 286 1.75 8.67 12.64
CA GLU A 286 1.08 9.05 11.40
C GLU A 286 -0.08 10.01 11.71
N PHE A 287 -0.25 11.02 10.86
CA PHE A 287 -1.53 11.71 10.72
C PHE A 287 -1.90 11.75 9.24
N THR A 288 -3.06 11.20 8.88
CA THR A 288 -3.56 11.24 7.51
C THR A 288 -5.07 11.25 7.43
N ALA A 289 -5.63 12.07 6.55
CA ALA A 289 -6.98 11.88 6.03
C ALA A 289 -6.99 10.76 4.98
N ILE A 290 -8.07 9.99 4.89
CA ILE A 290 -8.24 8.89 3.94
C ILE A 290 -8.88 9.44 2.68
N LYS A 291 -8.61 8.79 1.55
CA LYS A 291 -9.26 9.12 0.29
C LYS A 291 -10.77 8.90 0.45
N GLY A 292 -11.60 9.92 0.17
CA GLY A 292 -12.95 10.03 0.74
C GLY A 292 -13.92 8.87 0.48
N VAL A 293 -13.67 8.03 -0.53
CA VAL A 293 -14.57 6.92 -0.90
C VAL A 293 -14.56 5.81 0.14
N ASP A 294 -13.41 5.46 0.71
CA ASP A 294 -13.33 4.39 1.72
C ASP A 294 -14.00 4.78 3.04
N VAL A 295 -13.97 6.08 3.36
CA VAL A 295 -14.72 6.65 4.49
C VAL A 295 -16.21 6.65 4.19
N ALA A 296 -16.63 7.16 3.03
CA ALA A 296 -18.04 7.22 2.64
C ALA A 296 -18.69 5.84 2.52
N TRP A 297 -17.92 4.82 2.10
CA TRP A 297 -18.43 3.47 1.92
C TRP A 297 -18.14 2.50 3.07
N HIS A 298 -17.53 2.98 4.15
CA HIS A 298 -17.23 2.16 5.34
C HIS A 298 -16.54 0.84 4.95
N THR A 299 -15.50 0.89 4.12
CA THR A 299 -14.91 -0.32 3.51
C THR A 299 -14.06 -1.15 4.47
N GLY A 300 -13.76 -0.63 5.66
CA GLY A 300 -12.81 -1.20 6.60
C GLY A 300 -11.35 -1.06 6.16
N TRP A 301 -11.08 -0.23 5.15
CA TRP A 301 -9.74 -0.07 4.58
C TRP A 301 -8.74 0.50 5.59
N ILE A 302 -7.55 -0.11 5.61
CA ILE A 302 -6.36 0.38 6.31
C ILE A 302 -5.20 0.37 5.31
N SER A 303 -4.35 1.40 5.33
CA SER A 303 -3.19 1.43 4.43
C SER A 303 -2.02 0.52 4.90
N ASP A 304 -1.23 0.00 3.96
CA ASP A 304 0.07 -0.65 4.28
C ASP A 304 1.00 0.28 5.06
N ARG A 305 0.89 1.60 4.85
CA ARG A 305 1.67 2.61 5.56
C ARG A 305 1.29 2.66 7.04
N ALA A 306 0.01 2.62 7.37
CA ALA A 306 -0.46 2.58 8.74
C ALA A 306 0.07 1.32 9.46
N ALA A 307 0.00 0.16 8.80
CA ALA A 307 0.61 -1.07 9.30
C ALA A 307 2.13 -0.92 9.54
N ALA A 308 2.84 -0.24 8.65
CA ALA A 308 4.27 0.04 8.79
C ALA A 308 4.60 1.01 9.94
N PHE A 309 3.76 2.03 10.19
CA PHE A 309 3.88 2.90 11.36
C PHE A 309 3.69 2.12 12.65
N LEU A 310 2.59 1.36 12.77
CA LEU A 310 2.30 0.54 13.94
C LEU A 310 3.43 -0.48 14.22
N ALA A 311 3.93 -1.17 13.18
CA ALA A 311 5.05 -2.09 13.32
C ALA A 311 6.32 -1.41 13.85
N SER A 312 6.52 -0.14 13.52
CA SER A 312 7.62 0.70 14.03
C SER A 312 7.35 1.27 15.43
N GLY A 313 6.23 0.90 16.07
CA GLY A 313 5.81 1.43 17.36
C GLY A 313 5.37 2.89 17.27
N ARG A 314 4.84 3.32 16.13
CA ARG A 314 4.33 4.67 15.90
C ARG A 314 2.80 4.62 15.83
N PRO A 315 2.08 5.31 16.72
CA PRO A 315 0.62 5.39 16.65
C PRO A 315 0.14 6.00 15.33
N VAL A 316 -1.11 5.74 14.96
CA VAL A 316 -1.71 6.24 13.72
C VAL A 316 -2.97 7.02 14.05
N ILE A 317 -3.07 8.26 13.56
CA ILE A 317 -4.28 9.07 13.61
C ILE A 317 -4.83 9.15 12.18
N THR A 318 -6.04 8.64 11.97
CA THR A 318 -6.66 8.60 10.64
C THR A 318 -8.18 8.56 10.73
N GLU A 319 -8.86 8.62 9.58
CA GLU A 319 -10.32 8.61 9.53
C GLU A 319 -10.87 7.19 9.69
N ASP A 320 -12.11 7.11 10.20
CA ASP A 320 -12.79 5.86 10.41
C ASP A 320 -13.41 5.35 9.10
N THR A 321 -12.92 4.22 8.61
CA THR A 321 -13.48 3.50 7.46
C THR A 321 -14.38 2.34 7.90
N GLY A 322 -14.70 2.20 9.19
CA GLY A 322 -15.32 0.99 9.75
C GLY A 322 -14.28 -0.07 10.16
N ALA A 323 -12.99 0.22 9.98
CA ALA A 323 -11.90 -0.70 10.29
C ALA A 323 -11.77 -1.03 11.79
N GLN A 324 -12.26 -0.15 12.68
CA GLN A 324 -12.14 -0.32 14.13
C GLN A 324 -12.71 -1.66 14.62
N ASN A 325 -13.81 -2.14 14.01
CA ASN A 325 -14.49 -3.38 14.40
C ASN A 325 -13.66 -4.65 14.14
N TYR A 326 -12.58 -4.52 13.37
CA TYR A 326 -11.70 -5.61 12.96
C TYR A 326 -10.32 -5.52 13.63
N LEU A 327 -10.14 -4.62 14.59
CA LEU A 327 -8.86 -4.44 15.29
C LEU A 327 -9.01 -4.83 16.76
N PRO A 328 -7.91 -5.22 17.43
CA PRO A 328 -7.92 -5.33 18.88
C PRO A 328 -8.34 -4.01 19.54
N ASP A 329 -8.96 -4.06 20.72
CA ASP A 329 -9.37 -2.84 21.45
C ASP A 329 -8.18 -1.87 21.64
N GLU A 330 -7.01 -2.44 21.96
CA GLU A 330 -5.75 -1.72 22.10
C GLU A 330 -4.90 -1.78 20.82
N ASN A 331 -5.35 -1.11 19.76
CA ASN A 331 -4.73 -1.21 18.43
C ASN A 331 -3.69 -0.13 18.08
N GLY A 332 -3.58 0.95 18.88
CA GLY A 332 -2.68 2.08 18.60
C GLY A 332 -3.16 3.04 17.49
N PHE A 333 -4.37 2.86 16.97
CA PHE A 333 -5.06 3.84 16.12
C PHE A 333 -5.86 4.84 16.95
N ARG A 334 -6.04 6.04 16.39
CA ARG A 334 -7.07 6.99 16.79
C ARG A 334 -7.87 7.36 15.55
N PHE A 335 -9.10 6.87 15.50
CA PHE A 335 -10.03 7.19 14.45
C PHE A 335 -10.69 8.54 14.73
N VAL A 336 -10.63 9.45 13.77
CA VAL A 336 -11.08 10.85 13.92
C VAL A 336 -12.12 11.19 12.84
N ARG A 337 -13.05 12.09 13.18
CA ARG A 337 -14.10 12.54 12.25
C ARG A 337 -14.16 14.07 12.15
N SER A 338 -13.32 14.76 12.92
CA SER A 338 -13.30 16.22 12.99
C SER A 338 -11.93 16.77 13.41
N ALA A 339 -11.72 18.07 13.21
CA ALA A 339 -10.53 18.77 13.70
C ALA A 339 -10.37 18.69 15.23
N ALA A 340 -11.47 18.64 15.98
CA ALA A 340 -11.45 18.53 17.44
C ALA A 340 -10.97 17.14 17.88
N ASP A 341 -11.46 16.09 17.23
CA ASP A 341 -10.99 14.72 17.48
C ASP A 341 -9.51 14.58 17.14
N ALA A 342 -9.09 15.15 16.00
CA ALA A 342 -7.69 15.15 15.59
C ALA A 342 -6.79 15.87 16.59
N GLU A 343 -7.21 17.02 17.11
CA GLU A 343 -6.47 17.73 18.16
C GLU A 343 -6.36 16.89 19.44
N ALA A 344 -7.47 16.31 19.91
CA ALA A 344 -7.49 15.46 21.09
C ALA A 344 -6.56 14.25 20.93
N ALA A 345 -6.61 13.59 19.77
CA ALA A 345 -5.75 12.46 19.44
C ALA A 345 -4.27 12.85 19.39
N VAL A 346 -3.94 14.02 18.82
CA VAL A 346 -2.57 14.55 18.80
C VAL A 346 -2.06 14.77 20.23
N ARG A 347 -2.86 15.43 21.09
CA ARG A 347 -2.49 15.68 22.49
C ARG A 347 -2.32 14.39 23.29
N GLU A 348 -3.18 13.40 23.06
CA GLU A 348 -3.02 12.08 23.67
C GLU A 348 -1.73 11.40 23.22
N VAL A 349 -1.41 11.42 21.92
CA VAL A 349 -0.16 10.86 21.38
C VAL A 349 1.06 11.52 22.00
N LEU A 350 1.03 12.84 22.20
CA LEU A 350 2.14 13.57 22.82
C LEU A 350 2.34 13.17 24.29
N ARG A 351 1.24 13.06 25.05
CA ARG A 351 1.27 12.72 26.48
C ARG A 351 1.60 11.24 26.72
N ASP A 352 0.89 10.34 26.04
CA ASP A 352 0.83 8.90 26.36
C ASP A 352 1.59 8.03 25.34
N TRP A 353 2.52 8.62 24.59
CA TRP A 353 3.23 7.96 23.48
C TRP A 353 3.75 6.56 23.81
N SER A 354 4.35 6.37 24.99
CA SER A 354 4.93 5.07 25.39
C SER A 354 3.89 3.95 25.47
N ARG A 355 2.67 4.26 25.90
CA ARG A 355 1.55 3.32 25.94
C ARG A 355 1.08 3.01 24.51
N LEU A 356 0.77 4.05 23.74
CA LEU A 356 0.27 3.91 22.37
C LEU A 356 1.28 3.23 21.43
N SER A 357 2.57 3.48 21.64
CA SER A 357 3.66 2.83 20.91
C SER A 357 3.68 1.32 21.13
N LYS A 358 3.49 0.87 22.37
CA LYS A 358 3.41 -0.55 22.72
C LYS A 358 2.15 -1.20 22.12
N GLN A 359 1.00 -0.54 22.26
CA GLN A 359 -0.26 -0.99 21.70
C GLN A 359 -0.18 -1.15 20.17
N GLY A 360 0.33 -0.12 19.47
CA GLY A 360 0.51 -0.18 18.02
C GLY A 360 1.46 -1.29 17.60
N ARG A 361 2.58 -1.49 18.30
CA ARG A 361 3.49 -2.59 18.00
C ARG A 361 2.85 -3.96 18.22
N GLN A 362 2.12 -4.13 19.32
CA GLN A 362 1.43 -5.37 19.62
C GLN A 362 0.39 -5.69 18.55
N CYS A 363 -0.45 -4.71 18.21
CA CYS A 363 -1.42 -4.79 17.12
C CYS A 363 -0.76 -5.19 15.79
N ALA A 364 0.35 -4.56 15.40
CA ALA A 364 1.11 -4.92 14.20
C ALA A 364 1.55 -6.39 14.17
N VAL A 365 2.07 -6.92 15.29
CA VAL A 365 2.47 -8.32 15.41
C VAL A 365 1.25 -9.25 15.45
N GLU A 366 0.14 -8.78 16.00
CA GLU A 366 -1.07 -9.56 16.16
C GLU A 366 -1.82 -9.76 14.85
N VAL A 367 -2.10 -8.69 14.11
CA VAL A 367 -3.01 -8.74 12.95
C VAL A 367 -2.32 -8.45 11.61
N PHE A 368 -1.32 -7.56 11.58
CA PHE A 368 -0.70 -7.10 10.32
C PHE A 368 0.55 -7.90 9.91
N ASP A 369 1.07 -8.80 10.74
CA ASP A 369 2.31 -9.52 10.43
C ASP A 369 2.20 -10.30 9.12
N SER A 370 3.16 -10.07 8.22
CA SER A 370 3.15 -10.62 6.86
C SER A 370 3.04 -12.14 6.86
N VAL A 371 3.68 -12.83 7.80
CA VAL A 371 3.61 -14.30 7.90
C VAL A 371 2.19 -14.77 8.21
N LYS A 372 1.48 -14.10 9.13
CA LYS A 372 0.12 -14.49 9.52
C LYS A 372 -0.87 -14.34 8.36
N ASN A 373 -0.83 -13.19 7.68
CA ASN A 373 -1.71 -12.95 6.54
C ASN A 373 -1.39 -13.87 5.37
N LEU A 374 -0.10 -14.16 5.09
CA LEU A 374 0.27 -15.13 4.06
C LEU A 374 -0.19 -16.55 4.39
N ARG A 375 -0.16 -16.99 5.66
CA ARG A 375 -0.75 -18.28 6.08
C ARG A 375 -2.22 -18.36 5.72
N ARG A 376 -2.95 -17.30 6.07
CA ARG A 376 -4.38 -17.17 5.83
C ARG A 376 -4.70 -17.19 4.34
N ILE A 377 -3.96 -16.43 3.51
CA ILE A 377 -4.21 -16.33 2.07
C ILE A 377 -3.89 -17.64 1.34
N LEU A 378 -2.80 -18.31 1.70
CA LEU A 378 -2.32 -19.51 1.03
C LEU A 378 -2.91 -20.81 1.60
N ASP A 379 -3.71 -20.72 2.67
CA ASP A 379 -4.36 -21.83 3.39
C ASP A 379 -3.38 -22.88 3.95
N PHE A 380 -2.38 -22.48 4.74
CA PHE A 380 -1.43 -23.40 5.41
C PHE A 380 -1.24 -23.20 6.91
#